data_AF-C2E6E4-F1
#
_entry.id   AF-C2E6E4-F1
#
_cell.length_a   1.000
_cell.length_b   1.000
_cell.length_c   1.000
_cell.angle_alpha   90.00
_cell.angle_beta   90.00
_cell.angle_gamma   90.00
#
_symmetry.space_group_name_H-M   'P 1'
#
loop_
_entity.id
_entity.type
_entity.pdbx_description
1 polymer ?
#
loop_
_entity_poly.entity_id
_entity_poly.type
_entity_poly.pdbx_seq_one_letter_code
_entity_poly.pdbx_strand_id
1 'polypeptide(L)' 'MAINERLNKQNIKLQYKSGFNQYVLNMIIDFYDIKSNPKYSCEHVIGKQHSYTYSKQFVEFVVTEIKKDPQHFVESLKKV' A
#
# COMPACT_ATOMS: atom_id res chain seq x y z
N MET A 1 -5.59 9.04 -2.65
CA MET A 1 -5.15 7.62 -2.68
C MET A 1 -5.94 6.88 -1.61
N ALA A 2 -6.50 5.71 -1.95
CA ALA A 2 -7.37 4.95 -1.03
C ALA A 2 -6.69 4.63 0.32
N ILE A 3 -5.38 4.37 0.33
CA ILE A 3 -4.61 4.12 1.57
C ILE A 3 -4.57 5.36 2.47
N ASN A 4 -4.27 6.54 1.92
CA ASN A 4 -4.27 7.81 2.68
C ASN A 4 -5.64 8.11 3.31
N GLU A 5 -6.73 7.89 2.56
CA GLU A 5 -8.09 8.07 3.08
C GLU A 5 -8.38 7.13 4.26
N ARG A 6 -7.92 5.87 4.18
CA ARG A 6 -8.10 4.87 5.24
C ARG A 6 -7.25 5.16 6.48
N LEU A 7 -6.00 5.56 6.31
CA LEU A 7 -5.11 5.97 7.41
C LEU A 7 -5.71 7.16 8.17
N ASN A 8 -6.16 8.19 7.45
CA ASN A 8 -6.80 9.36 8.03
C ASN A 8 -8.08 9.00 8.78
N LYS A 9 -8.96 8.17 8.19
CA LYS A 9 -10.20 7.71 8.83
C LYS A 9 -9.95 6.93 10.13
N GLN A 10 -8.83 6.22 10.23
CA GLN A 10 -8.44 5.45 11.41
C GLN A 10 -7.53 6.22 12.38
N ASN A 11 -7.23 7.50 12.11
CA ASN A 11 -6.28 8.32 12.88
C ASN A 11 -4.87 7.69 12.99
N ILE A 12 -4.45 6.93 11.99
CA ILE A 12 -3.11 6.31 11.93
C ILE A 12 -2.16 7.30 11.26
N LYS A 13 -1.14 7.75 12.00
CA LYS A 13 -0.08 8.63 11.49
C LYS A 13 1.17 7.81 11.21
N LEU A 14 1.50 7.64 9.92
CA LEU A 14 2.77 7.05 9.51
C LEU A 14 3.91 8.02 9.84
N GLN A 15 4.89 7.59 10.63
CA GLN A 15 6.10 8.36 10.88
C GLN A 15 7.03 8.28 9.68
N TYR A 16 6.73 9.12 8.70
CA TYR A 16 7.59 9.39 7.58
C TYR A 16 7.35 10.84 7.18
N LYS A 17 8.42 11.60 6.96
CA LYS A 17 8.34 13.07 6.77
C LYS A 17 7.31 13.49 5.71
N SER A 18 7.18 12.71 4.64
CA SER A 18 6.26 12.98 3.54
C SER A 18 4.93 12.23 3.63
N GLY A 19 4.68 11.52 4.74
CA GLY A 19 3.52 10.64 4.90
C GLY A 19 3.49 9.49 3.90
N PHE A 20 2.35 8.81 3.79
CA PHE A 20 2.20 7.76 2.79
C PHE A 20 2.12 8.36 1.38
N ASN A 21 3.01 7.93 0.50
CA ASN A 21 3.15 8.42 -0.87
C ASN A 21 3.53 7.29 -1.84
N GLN A 22 3.71 7.62 -3.12
CA GLN A 22 4.03 6.62 -4.15
C GLN A 22 5.38 5.92 -3.92
N TYR A 23 6.35 6.60 -3.31
CA TYR A 23 7.62 5.99 -2.94
C TYR A 23 7.44 4.88 -1.89
N VAL A 24 6.73 5.17 -0.81
CA VAL A 24 6.40 4.17 0.24
C VAL A 24 5.59 3.02 -0.36
N LEU A 25 4.62 3.31 -1.23
CA LEU A 25 3.84 2.29 -1.92
C LEU A 25 4.71 1.33 -2.75
N ASN A 26 5.64 1.87 -3.55
CA ASN A 26 6.55 1.05 -4.35
C ASN A 26 7.43 0.16 -3.46
N MET A 27 7.96 0.69 -2.35
CA MET A 27 8.72 -0.11 -1.40
C MET A 27 7.92 -1.30 -0.85
N ILE A 28 6.64 -1.11 -0.52
CA ILE A 28 5.76 -2.19 -0.06
C ILE A 28 5.56 -3.24 -1.16
N ILE A 29 5.33 -2.79 -2.40
CA ILE A 29 5.10 -3.68 -3.52
C ILE A 29 6.30 -4.60 -3.75
N ASP A 30 7.50 -4.03 -3.71
CA ASP A 30 8.74 -4.77 -3.92
C ASP A 30 9.05 -5.67 -2.71
N PHE A 31 8.88 -5.18 -1.48
CA PHE A 31 9.15 -5.94 -0.25
C PHE A 31 8.26 -7.19 -0.09
N TYR A 32 6.97 -7.07 -0.39
CA TYR A 32 6.00 -8.17 -0.23
C TYR A 32 5.73 -8.93 -1.53
N ASP A 33 6.49 -8.67 -2.60
CA ASP A 33 6.30 -9.23 -3.94
C ASP A 33 4.83 -9.22 -4.41
N ILE A 34 4.19 -8.06 -4.23
CA ILE A 34 2.73 -7.91 -4.40
C ILE A 34 2.29 -8.20 -5.84
N LYS A 35 3.15 -7.90 -6.82
CA LYS A 35 2.86 -8.11 -8.25
C LYS A 35 2.71 -9.59 -8.60
N SER A 36 3.39 -10.48 -7.88
CA SER A 36 3.26 -11.92 -8.05
C SER A 36 2.01 -12.49 -7.38
N ASN A 37 1.28 -11.66 -6.60
CA ASN A 37 0.10 -12.09 -5.86
C ASN A 37 -1.21 -11.67 -6.58
N PRO A 38 -1.90 -12.60 -7.25
CA PRO A 38 -3.12 -12.29 -8.01
C PRO A 38 -4.27 -11.77 -7.14
N LYS A 39 -4.22 -11.99 -5.82
CA LYS A 39 -5.19 -11.49 -4.83
C LYS A 39 -5.16 -9.96 -4.66
N TYR A 40 -4.04 -9.33 -4.99
CA TYR A 40 -3.79 -7.90 -4.76
C TYR A 40 -3.90 -7.05 -6.03
N SER A 41 -3.86 -7.68 -7.20
CA SER A 41 -4.13 -7.05 -8.49
C SER A 41 -5.63 -7.09 -8.82
N CYS A 42 -6.27 -5.93 -8.97
CA CYS A 42 -7.55 -5.82 -9.68
C CYS A 42 -7.28 -5.24 -11.06
N GLU A 43 -7.36 -6.10 -12.08
CA GLU A 43 -7.43 -5.66 -13.46
C GLU A 43 -8.84 -5.16 -13.76
N HIS A 44 -8.95 -3.88 -14.11
CA HIS A 44 -10.15 -3.31 -14.70
C HIS A 44 -9.94 -3.23 -16.21
N VAL A 45 -10.67 -4.08 -16.93
CA VAL A 45 -10.73 -4.06 -18.40
C VAL A 45 -11.94 -3.24 -18.83
N ILE A 46 -11.71 -2.12 -19.52
CA ILE A 46 -12.76 -1.33 -20.19
C ILE A 46 -12.44 -1.34 -21.69
N GLY A 47 -13.16 -2.17 -22.46
CA GLY A 47 -12.88 -2.37 -23.88
C GLY A 47 -11.50 -3.01 -24.10
N LYS A 48 -10.57 -2.27 -24.75
CA LYS A 48 -9.15 -2.67 -24.94
C LYS A 48 -8.20 -2.05 -23.90
N GLN A 49 -8.73 -1.26 -22.96
CA GLN A 49 -7.92 -0.54 -21.98
C GLN A 49 -7.82 -1.37 -20.71
N HIS A 50 -6.58 -1.73 -20.35
CA HIS A 50 -6.26 -2.42 -19.10
C HIS A 50 -5.81 -1.37 -18.09
N SER A 51 -6.57 -1.18 -17.02
CA SER A 51 -6.18 -0.34 -15.90
C SER A 51 -6.03 -1.21 -14.65
N TYR A 52 -4.86 -1.13 -14.02
CA TYR A 52 -4.59 -1.89 -12.80
C TYR A 52 -4.78 -0.97 -11.62
N THR A 53 -5.79 -1.28 -10.82
CA THR A 53 -6.00 -0.65 -9.52
C THR A 53 -5.71 -1.65 -8.43
N TYR A 54 -5.17 -1.20 -7.32
CA TYR A 54 -5.00 -2.10 -6.19
C TYR A 54 -6.33 -2.57 -5.64
N SER A 55 -6.43 -3.85 -5.32
CA SER A 55 -7.64 -4.42 -4.74
C SER A 55 -7.95 -3.79 -3.38
N LYS A 56 -9.24 -3.81 -2.97
CA LYS A 56 -9.63 -3.45 -1.60
C LYS A 56 -8.82 -4.24 -0.56
N GLN A 57 -8.53 -5.51 -0.85
CA GLN A 57 -7.71 -6.34 0.04
C GLN A 57 -6.28 -5.84 0.17
N PHE A 58 -5.66 -5.36 -0.91
CA PHE A 58 -4.34 -4.77 -0.81
C PHE A 58 -4.33 -3.50 0.04
N VAL A 59 -5.33 -2.63 -0.13
CA VAL A 59 -5.46 -1.42 0.69
C VAL A 59 -5.58 -1.76 2.18
N GLU A 60 -6.44 -2.72 2.54
CA GLU A 60 -6.61 -3.16 3.94
C GLU A 60 -5.34 -3.84 4.48
N PHE A 61 -4.65 -4.63 3.66
CA PHE A 61 -3.35 -5.21 4.02
C PHE A 61 -2.33 -4.13 4.38
N VAL A 62 -2.12 -3.13 3.51
CA VAL A 62 -1.15 -2.05 3.75
C VAL A 62 -1.49 -1.28 5.02
N VAL A 63 -2.75 -0.92 5.22
CA VAL A 63 -3.20 -0.21 6.42
C VAL A 63 -2.96 -1.06 7.67
N THR A 64 -3.19 -2.36 7.59
CA THR A 64 -2.96 -3.30 8.70
C THR A 64 -1.48 -3.41 9.04
N GLU A 65 -0.59 -3.53 8.04
CA GLU A 65 0.86 -3.59 8.29
C GLU A 65 1.38 -2.28 8.89
N ILE A 66 0.97 -1.12 8.35
CA ILE A 66 1.33 0.19 8.91
C ILE A 66 0.83 0.33 10.36
N LYS A 67 -0.37 -0.18 10.66
CA LYS A 67 -0.94 -0.10 12.00
C LYS A 67 -0.14 -0.87 13.06
N LYS A 68 0.57 -1.95 12.66
CA LYS A 68 1.37 -2.76 13.60
C LYS A 68 2.55 -1.97 14.17
N ASP A 69 3.21 -1.16 13.35
CA ASP A 69 4.31 -0.31 13.78
C ASP A 69 4.39 0.97 12.92
N PRO A 70 3.52 1.96 13.15
CA PRO A 70 3.50 3.16 12.32
C PRO A 70 4.76 4.02 12.49
N GLN A 71 5.57 3.75 13.54
CA GLN A 71 6.79 4.49 13.83
C GLN A 71 7.96 4.02 12.97
N HIS A 72 8.16 2.70 12.84
CA HIS A 72 9.33 2.15 12.14
C HIS A 72 8.99 1.42 10.83
N PHE A 73 7.73 1.42 10.39
CA PHE A 73 7.30 0.70 9.18
C PHE A 73 8.13 1.03 7.93
N VAL A 74 8.38 2.32 7.63
CA VAL A 74 9.17 2.67 6.43
C VAL A 74 10.62 2.22 6.56
N GLU A 75 11.17 2.19 7.77
CA GLU A 75 12.53 1.71 8.02
C GLU A 75 12.63 0.19 7.89
N SER A 76 11.61 -0.56 8.33
CA SER A 76 11.59 -2.01 8.19
C SER A 76 11.59 -2.46 6.73
N LEU A 77 10.99 -1.67 5.82
CA LEU A 77 11.01 -1.95 4.38
C LEU A 77 12.38 -1.78 3.73
N LYS A 78 13.35 -1.11 4.38
CA LYS A 78 14.70 -0.87 3.84
C LYS A 78 15.72 -1.95 4.22
N LYS A 79 15.40 -2.84 5.16
CA LYS A 79 16.34 -3.80 5.76
C LYS A 79 16.45 -5.13 4.98
N VAL A 80 16.11 -5.13 3.68
CA VAL A 80 16.21 -6.32 2.81
C VAL A 80 17.45 -6.24 1.96
#